data_AF-A0A4P5X5H7-F1
#
_entry.id   AF-A0A4P5X5H7-F1
#
_cell.length_a   1.000
_cell.length_b   1.000
_cell.length_c   1.000
_cell.angle_alpha   90.00
_cell.angle_beta   90.00
_cell.angle_gamma   90.00
#
_symmetry.space_group_name_H-M   'P 1'
#
loop_
_entity.id
_entity.type
_entity.pdbx_description
1 polymer ?
#
loop_
_entity_poly.entity_id
_entity_poly.type
_entity_poly.pdbx_seq_one_letter_code
_entity_poly.pdbx_strand_id
1 'polypeptide(L)'
;MSDTLFDLGPTSQLSPADDRLVAAYVAANRGLDDLPYTDEFAAMIVSLRAANDPRDEREVLHRLHNLRKAKKLPQLGKTPTPAIKVSADEEAFLRDRIITLVGTLGARDSLPYTSKMDELVREFNASSGRNLTPHDVWRLVAKLAK
;
A
#
# COMPACT_ATOMS: atom_id res chain seq x y z
N MET A 1 19.89 44.10 4.79
CA MET A 1 18.66 43.48 4.27
C MET A 1 19.07 42.72 3.02
N SER A 2 19.58 41.52 3.21
CA SER A 2 18.82 40.25 3.22
C SER A 2 18.67 39.74 1.78
N ASP A 3 19.54 38.81 1.40
CA ASP A 3 19.10 37.73 0.54
C ASP A 3 19.91 36.48 0.93
N THR A 4 19.34 35.72 1.86
CA THR A 4 19.90 34.45 2.32
C THR A 4 19.57 33.41 1.27
N LEU A 5 20.56 33.20 0.41
CA LEU A 5 20.71 32.10 -0.52
C LEU A 5 20.52 30.76 0.22
N PHE A 6 19.31 30.20 0.19
CA PHE A 6 19.07 28.82 0.58
C PHE A 6 19.62 27.91 -0.52
N ASP A 7 20.86 27.48 -0.32
CA ASP A 7 21.48 26.35 -1.00
C ASP A 7 20.75 25.07 -0.58
N LEU A 8 19.70 24.74 -1.32
CA LEU A 8 19.06 23.43 -1.25
C LEU A 8 19.85 22.51 -2.19
N GLY A 9 20.66 21.62 -1.59
CA GLY A 9 21.38 20.56 -2.28
C GLY A 9 20.48 19.74 -3.22
N PRO A 10 21.08 18.90 -4.09
CA PRO A 10 20.43 18.40 -5.29
C PRO A 10 19.08 17.77 -4.95
N THR A 11 18.00 18.44 -5.37
CA THR A 11 16.65 17.89 -5.37
C THR A 11 16.75 16.55 -6.08
N SER A 12 16.62 15.45 -5.34
CA SER A 12 16.72 14.11 -5.91
C SER A 12 15.52 13.91 -6.85
N GLN A 13 15.69 14.37 -8.09
CA GLN A 13 14.70 14.32 -9.15
C GLN A 13 14.20 12.88 -9.26
N LEU A 14 12.88 12.74 -9.24
CA LEU A 14 12.24 11.47 -9.51
C LEU A 14 12.61 11.04 -10.92
N SER A 15 12.68 9.73 -11.15
CA SER A 15 12.79 9.25 -12.54
C SER A 15 11.50 9.59 -13.29
N PRO A 16 11.52 9.77 -14.62
CA PRO A 16 10.30 10.00 -15.39
C PRO A 16 9.22 8.92 -15.19
N ALA A 17 9.64 7.67 -14.90
CA ALA A 17 8.74 6.58 -14.58
C ALA A 17 8.12 6.69 -13.18
N ASP A 18 8.86 7.26 -12.21
CA ASP A 18 8.31 7.54 -10.88
C ASP A 18 7.40 8.76 -10.90
N ASP A 19 7.72 9.80 -11.67
CA ASP A 19 6.84 10.97 -11.82
C ASP A 19 5.46 10.56 -12.36
N ARG A 20 5.43 9.71 -13.39
CA ARG A 20 4.18 9.15 -13.92
C ARG A 20 3.43 8.31 -12.88
N LEU A 21 4.15 7.48 -12.13
CA LEU A 21 3.56 6.67 -11.06
C LEU A 21 2.96 7.56 -9.94
N VAL A 22 3.67 8.59 -9.52
CA VAL A 22 3.18 9.56 -8.52
C VAL A 22 1.96 10.30 -9.05
N ALA A 23 1.98 10.75 -10.31
CA ALA A 23 0.83 11.40 -10.94
C ALA A 23 -0.40 10.48 -10.98
N ALA A 24 -0.22 9.21 -11.35
CA ALA A 24 -1.29 8.22 -11.37
C ALA A 24 -1.84 7.94 -9.96
N TYR A 25 -0.97 7.87 -8.95
CA TYR A 25 -1.36 7.74 -7.54
C TYR A 25 -2.15 8.96 -7.03
N VAL A 26 -1.71 10.18 -7.38
CA VAL A 26 -2.44 11.41 -7.06
C VAL A 26 -3.82 11.40 -7.71
N ALA A 27 -3.93 10.96 -8.97
CA ALA A 27 -5.20 10.85 -9.68
C ALA A 27 -6.15 9.81 -9.05
N ALA A 28 -5.62 8.70 -8.53
CA ALA A 28 -6.40 7.72 -7.76
C ALA A 28 -6.98 8.34 -6.47
N ASN A 29 -6.32 9.38 -5.94
CA ASN A 29 -6.76 10.17 -4.79
C ASN A 29 -7.14 9.31 -3.58
N ARG A 30 -6.38 8.24 -3.30
CA ARG A 30 -6.65 7.32 -2.19
C ARG A 30 -5.35 7.04 -1.44
N GLY A 31 -5.43 6.90 -0.12
CA GLY A 31 -4.24 6.64 0.69
C GLY A 31 -3.61 5.28 0.37
N LEU A 32 -2.29 5.19 0.38
CA LEU A 32 -1.56 3.97 0.00
C LEU A 32 -1.99 2.71 0.80
N ASP A 33 -2.29 2.85 2.09
CA ASP A 33 -2.76 1.73 2.93
C ASP A 33 -4.21 1.29 2.62
N ASP A 34 -4.94 2.04 1.80
CA ASP A 34 -6.32 1.77 1.38
C ASP A 34 -6.41 1.54 -0.14
N LEU A 35 -5.29 1.59 -0.85
CA LEU A 35 -5.26 1.54 -2.31
C LEU A 35 -5.37 0.11 -2.88
N PRO A 36 -4.72 -0.93 -2.34
CA PRO A 36 -4.75 -2.26 -2.95
C PRO A 36 -6.15 -2.83 -3.11
N TYR A 37 -6.38 -3.57 -4.20
CA TYR A 37 -7.63 -4.26 -4.52
C TYR A 37 -8.85 -3.34 -4.71
N THR A 38 -8.63 -2.06 -5.00
CA THR A 38 -9.70 -1.09 -5.31
C THR A 38 -9.81 -0.85 -6.80
N ASP A 39 -10.98 -0.40 -7.24
CA ASP A 39 -11.21 0.02 -8.63
C ASP A 39 -10.30 1.19 -9.01
N GLU A 40 -10.00 2.10 -8.08
CA GLU A 40 -9.06 3.20 -8.34
C GLU A 40 -7.64 2.69 -8.59
N PHE A 41 -7.19 1.66 -7.88
CA PHE A 41 -5.89 1.04 -8.16
C PHE A 41 -5.91 0.28 -9.49
N ALA A 42 -6.97 -0.46 -9.80
CA ALA A 42 -7.12 -1.11 -11.10
C ALA A 42 -7.06 -0.10 -12.26
N ALA A 43 -7.78 1.03 -12.13
CA ALA A 43 -7.75 2.12 -13.10
C ALA A 43 -6.34 2.75 -13.23
N MET A 44 -5.63 2.89 -12.10
CA MET A 44 -4.25 3.37 -12.09
C MET A 44 -3.32 2.42 -12.87
N ILE A 45 -3.45 1.11 -12.68
CA ILE A 45 -2.66 0.10 -13.43
C ILE A 45 -2.98 0.16 -14.92
N VAL A 46 -4.26 0.27 -15.30
CA VAL A 46 -4.67 0.43 -16.70
C VAL A 46 -4.02 1.67 -17.33
N SER A 47 -4.03 2.80 -16.62
CA SER A 47 -3.39 4.03 -17.11
C SER A 47 -1.86 3.90 -17.24
N LEU A 48 -1.20 3.21 -16.32
CA LEU A 48 0.24 2.97 -16.37
C LEU A 48 0.61 2.05 -17.54
N ARG A 49 -0.15 0.97 -17.74
CA ARG A 49 0.04 0.06 -18.89
C ARG A 49 -0.17 0.77 -20.23
N ALA A 50 -1.17 1.65 -20.34
CA ALA A 50 -1.37 2.48 -21.52
C ALA A 50 -0.18 3.42 -21.81
N ALA A 51 0.60 3.77 -20.79
CA ALA A 51 1.84 4.52 -20.89
C ALA A 51 3.10 3.63 -21.05
N ASN A 52 2.93 2.36 -21.44
CA ASN A 52 3.98 1.35 -21.60
C ASN A 52 4.78 1.06 -20.32
N ASP A 53 4.14 1.15 -19.16
CA ASP A 53 4.73 0.67 -17.91
C ASP A 53 4.58 -0.86 -17.82
N PRO A 54 5.69 -1.62 -17.72
CA PRO A 54 5.63 -3.09 -17.67
C PRO A 54 5.29 -3.63 -16.28
N ARG A 55 5.28 -2.78 -15.24
CA ARG A 55 5.16 -3.23 -13.86
C ARG A 55 3.79 -3.83 -13.57
N ASP A 56 3.77 -4.93 -12.83
CA ASP A 56 2.52 -5.51 -12.31
C ASP A 56 1.98 -4.77 -11.08
N GLU A 57 0.80 -5.19 -10.62
CA GLU A 57 0.11 -4.65 -9.44
C GLU A 57 1.02 -4.62 -8.20
N ARG A 58 1.78 -5.70 -7.98
CA ARG A 58 2.66 -5.86 -6.83
C ARG A 58 3.86 -4.93 -6.95
N GLU A 59 4.50 -4.89 -8.10
CA GLU A 59 5.68 -4.05 -8.36
C GLU A 59 5.34 -2.56 -8.25
N VAL A 60 4.17 -2.16 -8.78
CA VAL A 60 3.65 -0.80 -8.65
C VAL A 60 3.44 -0.44 -7.18
N LEU A 61 2.74 -1.30 -6.42
CA LEU A 61 2.48 -1.04 -5.01
C LEU A 61 3.77 -1.00 -4.18
N HIS A 62 4.68 -1.95 -4.41
CA HIS A 62 5.97 -2.00 -3.76
C HIS A 62 6.80 -0.74 -4.06
N ARG A 63 6.76 -0.24 -5.30
CA ARG A 63 7.42 1.01 -5.67
C ARG A 63 6.80 2.20 -4.94
N LEU A 64 5.48 2.29 -4.83
CA LEU A 64 4.80 3.34 -4.06
C LEU A 64 5.21 3.32 -2.58
N HIS A 65 5.32 2.14 -1.95
CA HIS A 65 5.82 2.04 -0.58
C HIS A 65 7.26 2.56 -0.44
N ASN A 66 8.12 2.26 -1.40
CA ASN A 66 9.50 2.77 -1.41
C ASN A 66 9.56 4.29 -1.59
N LEU A 67 8.73 4.85 -2.49
CA LEU A 67 8.60 6.30 -2.67
C LEU A 67 8.07 7.00 -1.40
N ARG A 68 7.10 6.39 -0.70
CA ARG A 68 6.60 6.88 0.59
C ARG A 68 7.70 6.89 1.66
N LYS A 69 8.48 5.82 1.79
CA LYS A 69 9.61 5.72 2.74
C LYS A 69 10.69 6.76 2.43
N ALA A 70 10.91 7.06 1.15
CA ALA A 70 11.79 8.12 0.69
C ALA A 70 11.21 9.55 0.84
N LYS A 71 10.00 9.71 1.40
CA LYS A 71 9.27 10.98 1.51
C LYS A 71 9.01 11.68 0.17
N LYS A 72 8.95 10.91 -0.92
CA LYS A 72 8.69 11.40 -2.28
C LYS A 72 7.26 11.16 -2.76
N LEU A 73 6.42 10.58 -1.91
CA LEU A 73 5.00 10.34 -2.20
C LEU A 73 4.15 11.37 -1.46
N PRO A 74 3.24 12.10 -2.13
CA PRO A 74 2.33 13.01 -1.45
C PRO A 74 1.39 12.26 -0.51
N GLN A 75 1.00 12.89 0.60
CA GLN A 75 -0.04 12.37 1.48
C GLN A 75 -1.41 12.70 0.87
N LEU A 76 -2.21 11.67 0.59
CA LEU A 76 -3.54 11.79 0.00
C LEU A 76 -4.63 11.48 1.04
N GLY A 77 -5.77 12.15 0.91
CA GLY A 77 -6.74 12.33 1.99
C GLY A 77 -8.19 11.97 1.67
N LYS A 78 -8.49 11.07 0.71
CA LYS A 78 -9.86 10.52 0.65
C LYS A 78 -10.20 9.86 1.98
N THR A 79 -11.48 9.98 2.37
CA THR A 79 -12.05 9.29 3.52
C THR A 79 -11.73 7.80 3.42
N PRO A 80 -10.99 7.23 4.39
CA PRO A 80 -10.65 5.82 4.36
C PRO A 80 -11.92 4.97 4.33
N THR A 81 -11.85 3.81 3.68
CA THR A 81 -12.88 2.78 3.82
C THR A 81 -13.18 2.54 5.32
N PRO A 82 -14.46 2.43 5.73
CA PRO A 82 -14.84 2.27 7.13
C PRO A 82 -14.02 1.20 7.83
N ALA A 83 -13.55 1.52 9.04
CA ALA A 83 -12.66 0.62 9.77
C ALA A 83 -13.42 -0.66 10.19
N ILE A 84 -12.92 -1.80 9.75
CA ILE A 84 -13.39 -3.11 10.20
C ILE A 84 -12.99 -3.25 11.68
N LYS A 85 -14.00 -3.46 12.53
CA LYS A 85 -13.77 -3.77 13.94
C LYS A 85 -13.30 -5.22 14.06
N VAL A 86 -12.20 -5.41 14.76
CA VAL A 86 -11.62 -6.71 15.09
C VAL A 86 -11.43 -6.83 16.60
N SER A 87 -11.55 -8.05 17.12
CA SER A 87 -11.27 -8.36 18.52
C SER A 87 -9.76 -8.45 18.75
N ALA A 88 -9.35 -8.43 20.02
CA ALA A 88 -7.93 -8.60 20.39
C ALA A 88 -7.37 -9.96 19.91
N ASP A 89 -8.19 -11.02 19.96
CA ASP A 89 -7.80 -12.36 19.51
C ASP A 89 -7.60 -12.41 17.99
N GLU A 90 -8.47 -11.73 17.23
CA GLU A 90 -8.33 -11.60 15.78
C GLU A 90 -7.07 -10.80 15.40
N GLU A 91 -6.77 -9.72 16.13
CA GLU A 91 -5.55 -8.94 15.94
C GLU A 91 -4.28 -9.76 16.26
N ALA A 92 -4.30 -10.54 17.34
CA ALA A 92 -3.20 -11.42 17.72
C ALA A 92 -2.96 -12.51 16.66
N PHE A 93 -4.03 -13.16 16.20
CA PHE A 93 -3.96 -14.15 15.11
C PHE A 93 -3.32 -13.56 13.84
N LEU A 94 -3.81 -12.39 13.39
CA LEU A 94 -3.26 -11.73 12.20
C LEU A 94 -1.77 -11.40 12.37
N ARG A 95 -1.38 -10.87 13.54
CA ARG A 95 0.02 -10.54 13.83
C ARG A 95 0.92 -11.77 13.72
N ASP A 96 0.56 -12.86 14.39
CA ASP A 96 1.35 -14.09 14.41
C ASP A 96 1.44 -14.70 13.01
N ARG A 97 0.33 -14.67 12.26
CA ARG A 97 0.33 -15.22 10.89
C ARG A 97 1.16 -14.39 9.93
N ILE A 98 1.10 -13.06 9.98
CA ILE A 98 1.96 -12.19 9.17
C ILE A 98 3.44 -12.46 9.46
N ILE A 99 3.81 -12.54 10.75
CA ILE A 99 5.19 -12.86 11.15
C ILE A 99 5.61 -14.23 10.60
N THR A 100 4.73 -15.23 10.64
CA THR A 100 5.02 -16.56 10.09
C THR A 100 5.21 -16.53 8.56
N LEU A 101 4.38 -15.77 7.83
CA LEU A 101 4.40 -15.72 6.37
C LEU A 101 5.56 -14.88 5.80
N VAL A 102 5.90 -13.76 6.43
CA VAL A 102 6.87 -12.78 5.90
C VAL A 102 7.98 -12.38 6.87
N GLY A 103 8.09 -13.07 8.02
CA GLY A 103 9.16 -12.92 9.00
C GLY A 103 8.95 -11.79 10.01
N THR A 104 8.44 -10.63 9.58
CA THR A 104 8.18 -9.48 10.48
C THR A 104 6.95 -8.69 10.04
N LEU A 105 6.32 -7.97 10.98
CA LEU A 105 5.26 -6.99 10.65
C LEU A 105 5.77 -5.85 9.75
N GLY A 106 7.07 -5.53 9.79
CA GLY A 106 7.68 -4.53 8.92
C GLY A 106 7.72 -4.95 7.44
N ALA A 107 7.73 -6.26 7.18
CA ALA A 107 7.76 -6.83 5.83
C ALA A 107 6.38 -7.00 5.20
N ARG A 108 5.30 -6.57 5.88
CA ARG A 108 3.90 -6.68 5.41
C ARG A 108 3.65 -6.09 4.02
N ASP A 109 4.39 -5.04 3.62
CA ASP A 109 4.25 -4.38 2.33
C ASP A 109 4.53 -5.33 1.14
N SER A 110 5.09 -6.53 1.41
CA SER A 110 5.33 -7.58 0.42
C SER A 110 4.16 -8.55 0.22
N LEU A 111 3.13 -8.50 1.07
CA LEU A 111 1.99 -9.43 1.02
C LEU A 111 1.04 -9.21 -0.16
N PRO A 112 0.59 -7.97 -0.48
CA PRO A 112 -0.44 -7.78 -1.49
C PRO A 112 -0.09 -8.42 -2.84
N TYR A 113 -1.11 -8.99 -3.49
CA TYR A 113 -1.00 -9.69 -4.78
C TYR A 113 0.00 -10.86 -4.76
N THR A 114 0.03 -11.60 -3.66
CA THR A 114 0.80 -12.85 -3.54
C THR A 114 -0.07 -13.98 -3.00
N SER A 115 0.33 -15.22 -3.28
CA SER A 115 -0.32 -16.42 -2.73
C SER A 115 -0.34 -16.45 -1.20
N LYS A 116 0.63 -15.79 -0.54
CA LYS A 116 0.66 -15.65 0.92
C LYS A 116 -0.47 -14.76 1.44
N MET A 117 -0.87 -13.75 0.68
CA MET A 117 -2.05 -12.95 1.03
C MET A 117 -3.33 -13.76 0.86
N ASP A 118 -3.44 -14.55 -0.22
CA ASP A 118 -4.60 -15.42 -0.43
C ASP A 118 -4.72 -16.46 0.69
N GLU A 119 -3.59 -17.03 1.12
CA GLU A 119 -3.50 -17.90 2.28
C GLU A 119 -3.93 -17.19 3.58
N LEU A 120 -3.42 -15.99 3.85
CA LEU A 120 -3.79 -15.20 5.02
C LEU A 120 -5.29 -14.90 5.06
N VAL A 121 -5.88 -14.51 3.92
CA VAL A 121 -7.33 -14.24 3.80
C VAL A 121 -8.13 -15.50 4.10
N ARG A 122 -7.76 -16.62 3.49
CA ARG A 122 -8.44 -17.91 3.69
C ARG A 122 -8.39 -18.34 5.15
N GLU A 123 -7.21 -18.31 5.77
CA GLU A 123 -7.00 -18.73 7.15
C GLU A 123 -7.70 -17.80 8.14
N PHE A 124 -7.66 -16.48 7.92
CA PHE A 124 -8.35 -15.52 8.78
C PHE A 124 -9.86 -15.70 8.73
N ASN A 125 -10.44 -15.87 7.55
CA ASN A 125 -11.88 -16.12 7.41
C ASN A 125 -12.28 -17.45 8.06
N ALA A 126 -11.46 -18.50 7.89
CA ALA A 126 -11.70 -19.79 8.52
C ALA A 126 -11.64 -19.75 10.06
N SER A 127 -10.72 -18.96 10.64
CA SER A 127 -10.57 -18.85 12.10
C SER A 127 -11.59 -17.91 12.75
N SER A 128 -11.94 -16.81 12.08
CA SER A 128 -12.86 -15.79 12.61
C SER A 128 -14.33 -16.05 12.27
N GLY A 129 -14.63 -16.96 11.33
CA GLY A 129 -15.98 -17.15 10.79
C GLY A 129 -16.46 -15.98 9.91
N ARG A 130 -15.56 -15.09 9.48
CA ARG A 130 -15.86 -13.96 8.60
C ARG A 130 -15.78 -14.35 7.13
N ASN A 131 -16.23 -13.42 6.28
CA ASN A 131 -16.08 -13.50 4.84
C ASN A 131 -15.48 -12.19 4.30
N LEU A 132 -14.27 -11.86 4.75
CA LEU A 132 -13.56 -10.66 4.34
C LEU A 132 -12.87 -10.85 2.98
N THR A 133 -12.84 -9.78 2.19
CA THR A 133 -12.10 -9.75 0.92
C THR A 133 -10.59 -9.54 1.15
N PRO A 134 -9.74 -9.73 0.13
CA PRO A 134 -8.31 -9.38 0.22
C PRO A 134 -8.08 -7.91 0.57
N HIS A 135 -8.92 -7.00 0.08
CA HIS A 135 -8.90 -5.59 0.46
C HIS A 135 -9.10 -5.42 1.97
N ASP A 136 -10.16 -6.02 2.50
CA ASP A 136 -10.54 -5.92 3.91
C ASP A 136 -9.43 -6.44 4.85
N VAL A 137 -8.87 -7.61 4.54
CA VAL A 137 -7.77 -8.18 5.32
C VAL A 137 -6.53 -7.30 5.22
N TRP A 138 -6.22 -6.73 4.05
CA TRP A 138 -5.11 -5.79 3.91
C TRP A 138 -5.30 -4.55 4.79
N ARG A 139 -6.52 -4.00 4.88
CA ARG A 139 -6.82 -2.86 5.75
C ARG A 139 -6.55 -3.15 7.22
N LEU A 140 -6.85 -4.38 7.67
CA LEU A 140 -6.51 -4.84 9.01
C LEU A 140 -4.99 -4.92 9.20
N VAL A 141 -4.29 -5.59 8.28
CA VAL A 141 -2.82 -5.72 8.28
C VAL A 141 -2.13 -4.36 8.32
N ALA A 142 -2.57 -3.41 7.50
CA ALA A 142 -1.98 -2.07 7.42
C ALA A 142 -2.18 -1.26 8.71
N LYS A 143 -3.26 -1.49 9.45
CA LYS A 143 -3.53 -0.87 10.76
C LYS A 143 -2.69 -1.47 11.89
N LEU A 144 -2.48 -2.79 11.88
CA LEU A 144 -1.78 -3.52 12.95
C LEU A 144 -0.31 -3.14 13.14
N ALA A 145 0.28 -2.50 12.13
CA ALA A 145 1.68 -2.12 12.12
C ALA A 145 1.88 -0.59 12.13
N LYS A 146 0.90 0.12 12.69
CA LYS A 146 0.98 1.53 13.09
C LYS A 146 1.34 1.64 14.57
#